data_AF-A0A956HZG5-F1
#
_entry.id   AF-A0A956HZG5-F1
#
_cell.length_a   1.000
_cell.length_b   1.000
_cell.length_c   1.000
_cell.angle_alpha   90.00
_cell.angle_beta   90.00
_cell.angle_gamma   90.00
#
_symmetry.space_group_name_H-M   'P 1'
#
loop_
_entity.id
_entity.type
_entity.pdbx_description
1 polymer ?
#
loop_
_entity_poly.entity_id
_entity_poly.type
_entity_poly.pdbx_seq_one_letter_code
_entity_poly.pdbx_strand_id
1 'polypeptide(L)'
;YLVYYKTVFALDHGERKATWARLTDTDIVGAQAVPGGLLIGEQSGRVSLLDARTGETVWSKSVGRTAQAISFNAQTAMGSAGAAKAADGSTTDALAAVAQSLDVRLAPAQALAVDLLGGLSDEAVAGHLITLCENRRLPKGVRAQACKSLAERATGTDEIIFALTRHASFLEGSTAPPAGALGLAAAKAKLKDALPLLIAHLKDPHTPSDELPALMMALAQFKDRSAAAPIRDFVRMYHADDWEADLVKALVLGVDAMRALLGPAARDALEEFAANPLGMSEVRNEATKELAKLDTKSAATPSKNEGTAADNAEPSQGAPAPSQTR
;
A
#
# COMPACT_ATOMS: atom_id res chain seq x y z
N TYR A 1 -21.74 -18.39 -5.74
CA TYR A 1 -21.57 -17.41 -6.83
C TYR A 1 -22.23 -16.11 -6.44
N LEU A 2 -21.57 -14.99 -6.69
CA LEU A 2 -22.15 -13.64 -6.62
C LEU A 2 -22.35 -13.15 -8.05
N VAL A 3 -23.57 -12.75 -8.40
CA VAL A 3 -23.90 -12.19 -9.73
C VAL A 3 -24.38 -10.76 -9.55
N TYR A 4 -23.80 -9.83 -10.29
CA TYR A 4 -24.15 -8.41 -10.21
C TYR A 4 -23.97 -7.75 -11.57
N TYR A 5 -25.08 -7.34 -12.21
CA TYR A 5 -25.09 -6.82 -13.59
C TYR A 5 -24.31 -7.73 -14.55
N LYS A 6 -23.14 -7.29 -15.00
CA LYS A 6 -22.28 -7.99 -15.96
C LYS A 6 -21.24 -8.89 -15.30
N THR A 7 -21.25 -8.99 -13.98
CA THR A 7 -20.17 -9.63 -13.23
C THR A 7 -20.64 -10.91 -12.56
N VAL A 8 -19.77 -11.90 -12.57
CA VAL A 8 -19.89 -13.12 -11.77
C VAL A 8 -18.61 -13.32 -10.98
N PHE A 9 -18.73 -13.58 -9.69
CA PHE A 9 -17.63 -14.02 -8.85
C PHE A 9 -17.94 -15.43 -8.31
N ALA A 10 -17.00 -16.36 -8.49
CA ALA A 10 -16.98 -17.60 -7.73
C ALA A 10 -16.06 -17.41 -6.54
N LEU A 11 -16.63 -17.59 -5.35
CA LEU A 11 -15.92 -17.44 -4.08
C LEU A 11 -15.79 -18.80 -3.42
N ASP A 12 -14.66 -19.02 -2.76
CA ASP A 12 -14.47 -20.18 -1.89
C ASP A 12 -15.49 -20.15 -0.73
N HIS A 13 -15.97 -21.33 -0.31
CA HIS A 13 -17.00 -21.47 0.72
C HIS A 13 -16.48 -21.22 2.16
N GLY A 14 -15.16 -21.14 2.37
CA GLY A 14 -14.56 -20.84 3.69
C GLY A 14 -13.71 -19.58 3.73
N GLU A 15 -13.17 -19.17 2.59
CA GLU A 15 -12.25 -18.03 2.49
C GLU A 15 -12.87 -16.93 1.63
N ARG A 16 -12.65 -15.66 1.98
CA ARG A 16 -13.03 -14.52 1.12
C ARG A 16 -12.06 -14.39 -0.07
N LYS A 17 -11.86 -15.48 -0.81
CA LYS A 17 -10.99 -15.57 -1.99
C LYS A 17 -11.82 -15.92 -3.21
N ALA A 18 -11.50 -15.28 -4.33
CA ALA A 18 -12.10 -15.63 -5.61
C ALA A 18 -11.37 -16.83 -6.22
N THR A 19 -12.14 -17.84 -6.63
CA THR A 19 -11.63 -18.93 -7.47
C THR A 19 -11.50 -18.43 -8.92
N TRP A 20 -12.51 -17.70 -9.39
CA TRP A 20 -12.53 -17.03 -10.68
C TRP A 20 -13.51 -15.86 -10.67
N ALA A 21 -13.35 -14.96 -11.64
CA ALA A 21 -14.30 -13.89 -11.92
C ALA A 21 -14.63 -13.87 -13.42
N ARG A 22 -15.79 -13.33 -13.77
CA ARG A 22 -16.22 -13.17 -15.16
C ARG A 22 -16.86 -11.80 -15.34
N LEU A 23 -16.45 -11.10 -16.39
CA LEU A 23 -17.15 -9.94 -16.94
C LEU A 23 -17.80 -10.34 -18.26
N THR A 24 -19.10 -10.09 -18.39
CA THR A 24 -19.88 -10.34 -19.61
C THR A 24 -20.07 -9.06 -20.42
N ASP A 25 -20.43 -9.18 -21.70
CA ASP A 25 -20.66 -8.02 -22.58
C ASP A 25 -21.95 -7.27 -22.21
N THR A 26 -22.98 -8.03 -21.81
CA THR A 26 -24.31 -7.51 -21.47
C THR A 26 -24.74 -7.96 -20.08
N ASP A 27 -25.74 -7.26 -19.52
CA ASP A 27 -26.22 -7.52 -18.16
C ASP A 27 -26.76 -8.96 -18.06
N ILE A 28 -26.47 -9.62 -16.94
CA ILE A 28 -26.98 -10.96 -16.63
C ILE A 28 -28.40 -10.80 -16.10
N VAL A 29 -29.36 -11.35 -16.83
CA VAL A 29 -30.81 -11.27 -16.57
C VAL A 29 -31.40 -12.59 -16.06
N GLY A 30 -30.53 -13.59 -15.86
CA GLY A 30 -30.88 -14.88 -15.28
C GLY A 30 -29.62 -15.62 -14.87
N ALA A 31 -29.63 -16.26 -13.70
CA ALA A 31 -28.53 -17.11 -13.27
C ALA A 31 -29.06 -18.27 -12.43
N GLN A 32 -28.51 -19.47 -12.61
CA GLN A 32 -28.84 -20.63 -11.80
C GLN A 32 -27.62 -21.53 -11.61
N ALA A 33 -27.29 -21.84 -10.36
CA ALA A 33 -26.29 -22.84 -10.04
C ALA A 33 -26.82 -24.24 -10.41
N VAL A 34 -25.99 -25.02 -11.09
CA VAL A 34 -26.29 -26.39 -11.53
C VAL A 34 -25.10 -27.31 -11.20
N PRO A 35 -25.28 -28.64 -11.18
CA PRO A 35 -24.15 -29.54 -11.06
C PRO A 35 -23.08 -29.23 -12.12
N GLY A 36 -21.85 -29.00 -11.68
CA GLY A 36 -20.71 -28.69 -12.54
C GLY A 36 -20.54 -27.21 -12.92
N GLY A 37 -21.43 -26.30 -12.53
CA GLY A 37 -21.27 -24.91 -12.94
C GLY A 37 -22.37 -23.91 -12.61
N LEU A 38 -22.35 -22.80 -13.32
CA LEU A 38 -23.35 -21.74 -13.27
C LEU A 38 -23.94 -21.51 -14.66
N LEU A 39 -25.26 -21.71 -14.80
CA LEU A 39 -25.98 -21.20 -15.96
C LEU A 39 -26.17 -19.70 -15.82
N ILE A 40 -25.84 -18.96 -16.86
CA ILE A 40 -26.12 -17.53 -16.97
C ILE A 40 -26.88 -17.24 -18.25
N GLY A 41 -27.82 -16.31 -18.17
CA GLY A 41 -28.58 -15.76 -19.28
C GLY A 41 -28.34 -14.26 -19.33
N GLU A 42 -27.87 -13.78 -20.47
CA GLU A 42 -27.55 -12.38 -20.70
C GLU A 42 -28.67 -11.65 -21.45
N GLN A 43 -28.73 -10.32 -21.28
CA GLN A 43 -29.72 -9.47 -21.92
C GLN A 43 -29.67 -9.55 -23.46
N SER A 44 -28.52 -9.89 -24.03
CA SER A 44 -28.36 -10.19 -25.46
C SER A 44 -29.12 -11.43 -25.94
N GLY A 45 -29.65 -12.25 -25.02
CA GLY A 45 -30.28 -13.54 -25.31
C GLY A 45 -29.28 -14.70 -25.36
N ARG A 46 -28.00 -14.45 -25.03
CA ARG A 46 -26.97 -15.49 -24.90
C ARG A 46 -27.13 -16.21 -23.57
N VAL A 47 -27.23 -17.54 -23.63
CA VAL A 47 -27.27 -18.43 -22.49
C VAL A 47 -26.01 -19.28 -22.50
N SER A 48 -25.30 -19.30 -21.38
CA SER A 48 -24.03 -20.02 -21.24
C SER A 48 -24.00 -20.85 -19.96
N LEU A 49 -23.34 -22.00 -20.00
CA LEU A 49 -22.91 -22.74 -18.82
C LEU A 49 -21.45 -22.41 -18.54
N LEU A 50 -21.16 -21.88 -17.35
CA LEU A 50 -19.81 -21.63 -16.87
C LEU A 50 -19.33 -22.79 -15.99
N ASP A 51 -18.13 -23.30 -16.22
CA ASP A 51 -17.51 -24.35 -15.39
C ASP A 51 -17.35 -23.88 -13.94
N ALA A 52 -17.65 -24.76 -12.99
CA ALA A 52 -17.60 -24.40 -11.56
C ALA A 52 -16.19 -24.01 -11.08
N ARG A 53 -15.13 -24.59 -11.65
CA ARG A 53 -13.75 -24.43 -11.21
C ARG A 53 -13.03 -23.33 -11.97
N THR A 54 -13.28 -23.18 -13.27
CA THR A 54 -12.55 -22.20 -14.10
C THR A 54 -13.37 -20.97 -14.48
N GLY A 55 -14.71 -21.05 -14.40
CA GLY A 55 -15.59 -19.98 -14.87
C GLY A 55 -15.65 -19.86 -16.40
N GLU A 56 -15.08 -20.82 -17.12
CA GLU A 56 -15.08 -20.84 -18.57
C GLU A 56 -16.39 -21.35 -19.15
N THR A 57 -16.72 -20.86 -20.34
CA THR A 57 -17.91 -21.29 -21.06
C THR A 57 -17.74 -22.74 -21.52
N VAL A 58 -18.45 -23.66 -20.88
CA VAL A 58 -18.58 -25.07 -21.29
C VAL A 58 -19.40 -25.17 -22.57
N TRP A 59 -20.50 -24.43 -22.64
CA TRP A 59 -21.30 -24.27 -23.84
C TRP A 59 -22.06 -22.95 -23.81
N SER A 60 -22.45 -22.48 -24.99
CA SER A 60 -23.28 -21.28 -25.16
C SER A 60 -24.29 -21.48 -26.28
N LYS A 61 -25.47 -20.89 -26.12
CA LYS A 61 -26.53 -20.84 -27.12
C LYS A 61 -27.19 -19.48 -27.11
N SER A 62 -27.50 -18.93 -28.28
CA SER A 62 -28.29 -17.70 -28.40
C SER A 62 -29.76 -18.03 -28.65
N VAL A 63 -30.65 -17.31 -27.99
CA VAL A 63 -32.10 -17.35 -28.23
C VAL A 63 -32.51 -16.44 -29.41
N GLY A 64 -31.55 -15.71 -30.01
CA GLY A 64 -31.74 -14.90 -31.22
C GLY A 64 -32.52 -13.59 -31.01
N ARG A 65 -32.75 -13.21 -29.75
CA ARG A 65 -33.43 -11.96 -29.36
C ARG A 65 -32.96 -11.52 -27.99
N THR A 66 -33.07 -10.22 -27.72
CA THR A 66 -32.79 -9.70 -26.38
C THR A 66 -33.81 -10.22 -25.37
N ALA A 67 -33.38 -10.39 -24.13
CA ALA A 67 -34.18 -10.89 -23.03
C ALA A 67 -34.14 -9.92 -21.85
N GLN A 68 -35.29 -9.65 -21.22
CA GLN A 68 -35.34 -8.87 -19.98
C GLN A 68 -35.20 -9.75 -18.74
N ALA A 69 -35.58 -11.01 -18.85
CA ALA A 69 -35.44 -12.02 -17.80
C ALA A 69 -35.25 -13.39 -18.45
N ILE A 70 -34.41 -14.23 -17.84
CA ILE A 70 -34.24 -15.63 -18.22
C ILE A 70 -34.40 -16.48 -16.97
N SER A 71 -35.35 -17.42 -17.00
CA SER A 71 -35.54 -18.42 -15.95
C SER A 71 -35.10 -19.79 -16.46
N PHE A 72 -34.38 -20.52 -15.62
CA PHE A 72 -33.96 -21.89 -15.92
C PHE A 72 -34.85 -22.87 -15.15
N ASN A 73 -35.15 -24.02 -15.76
CA ASN A 73 -35.74 -25.15 -15.04
C ASN A 73 -34.62 -26.15 -14.74
N ALA A 74 -34.35 -26.38 -13.44
CA ALA A 74 -33.25 -27.20 -12.94
C ALA A 74 -33.25 -28.65 -13.47
N GLN A 75 -34.42 -29.17 -13.88
CA GLN A 75 -34.62 -30.58 -14.21
C GLN A 75 -34.00 -30.99 -15.56
N THR A 76 -33.74 -30.05 -16.47
CA THR A 76 -33.33 -30.33 -17.85
C THR A 76 -31.91 -29.91 -18.21
N ALA A 77 -31.15 -29.35 -17.26
CA ALA A 77 -29.78 -28.89 -17.51
C ALA A 77 -28.71 -30.00 -17.45
N MET A 78 -29.10 -31.28 -17.53
CA MET A 78 -28.17 -32.41 -17.69
C MET A 78 -27.92 -32.70 -19.17
N GLY A 79 -27.32 -31.74 -19.88
CA GLY A 79 -26.63 -32.01 -21.13
C GLY A 79 -25.18 -32.33 -20.80
N SER A 80 -24.66 -33.48 -21.24
CA SER A 80 -23.28 -33.90 -21.02
C SER A 80 -22.31 -32.78 -21.39
N ALA A 81 -21.57 -32.28 -20.40
CA ALA A 81 -20.51 -31.30 -20.60
C ALA A 81 -19.50 -31.88 -21.61
N GLY A 82 -19.41 -31.30 -22.80
CA GLY A 82 -18.21 -31.42 -23.62
C GLY A 82 -17.04 -30.86 -22.81
N ALA A 83 -15.86 -31.47 -22.94
CA ALA A 83 -14.68 -31.07 -22.19
C ALA A 83 -14.48 -29.55 -22.27
N ALA A 84 -14.51 -28.88 -21.10
CA ALA A 84 -14.20 -27.48 -21.00
C ALA A 84 -12.84 -27.23 -21.66
N LYS A 85 -12.76 -26.25 -22.57
CA LYS A 85 -11.47 -25.75 -23.05
C LYS A 85 -10.71 -25.28 -21.81
N ALA A 86 -9.43 -25.62 -21.69
CA ALA A 86 -8.61 -25.24 -20.54
C ALA A 86 -8.35 -23.72 -20.54
N ALA A 87 -8.37 -23.15 -19.34
CA ALA A 87 -8.16 -21.73 -19.03
C ALA A 87 -6.99 -21.09 -19.78
N ASP A 88 -7.30 -20.09 -20.60
CA ASP A 88 -6.33 -19.18 -21.20
C ASP A 88 -6.08 -17.92 -20.33
N GLY A 89 -6.80 -17.71 -19.21
CA GLY A 89 -6.72 -16.49 -18.40
C GLY A 89 -6.56 -16.71 -16.89
N SER A 90 -5.73 -15.89 -16.24
CA SER A 90 -5.53 -15.97 -14.78
C SER A 90 -6.71 -15.34 -14.02
N THR A 91 -7.00 -15.84 -12.81
CA THR A 91 -7.99 -15.23 -11.91
C THR A 91 -7.64 -13.78 -11.59
N THR A 92 -6.35 -13.48 -11.49
CA THR A 92 -5.79 -12.14 -11.33
C THR A 92 -6.24 -11.21 -12.45
N ASP A 93 -6.06 -11.62 -13.71
CA ASP A 93 -6.48 -10.84 -14.89
C ASP A 93 -7.99 -10.62 -14.91
N ALA A 94 -8.76 -11.65 -14.56
CA ALA A 94 -10.22 -11.56 -14.54
C ALA A 94 -10.73 -10.56 -13.50
N LEU A 95 -10.16 -10.55 -12.30
CA LEU A 95 -10.48 -9.57 -11.27
C LEU A 95 -10.04 -8.16 -11.68
N ALA A 96 -8.83 -8.03 -12.25
CA ALA A 96 -8.34 -6.76 -12.76
C ALA A 96 -9.24 -6.20 -13.87
N ALA A 97 -9.76 -7.04 -14.77
CA ALA A 97 -10.69 -6.63 -15.81
C ALA A 97 -12.02 -6.10 -15.24
N VAL A 98 -12.56 -6.74 -14.20
CA VAL A 98 -13.76 -6.24 -13.52
C VAL A 98 -13.48 -4.89 -12.83
N ALA A 99 -12.36 -4.77 -12.14
CA ALA A 99 -11.96 -3.54 -11.45
C ALA A 99 -11.72 -2.37 -12.42
N GLN A 100 -11.26 -2.64 -13.65
CA GLN A 100 -11.00 -1.64 -14.69
C GLN A 100 -12.22 -1.25 -15.52
N SER A 101 -13.38 -1.91 -15.33
CA SER A 101 -14.58 -1.60 -16.10
C SER A 101 -14.95 -0.12 -15.99
N LEU A 102 -15.43 0.51 -17.07
CA LEU A 102 -15.89 1.91 -17.05
C LEU A 102 -17.40 2.04 -16.84
N ASP A 103 -18.10 0.93 -16.62
CA ASP A 103 -19.53 0.93 -16.33
C ASP A 103 -19.77 1.40 -14.89
N VAL A 104 -20.28 2.63 -14.73
CA VAL A 104 -20.50 3.27 -13.42
C VAL A 104 -21.44 2.46 -12.51
N ARG A 105 -22.34 1.66 -13.09
CA ARG A 105 -23.25 0.79 -12.33
C ARG A 105 -22.50 -0.31 -11.57
N LEU A 106 -21.28 -0.63 -12.01
CA LEU A 106 -20.43 -1.67 -11.44
C LEU A 106 -19.55 -1.20 -10.27
N ALA A 107 -19.71 0.02 -9.75
CA ALA A 107 -18.88 0.53 -8.66
C ALA A 107 -18.75 -0.44 -7.44
N PRO A 108 -19.81 -1.11 -6.96
CA PRO A 108 -19.68 -2.11 -5.91
C PRO A 108 -18.87 -3.35 -6.33
N ALA A 109 -19.05 -3.82 -7.58
CA ALA A 109 -18.31 -4.96 -8.11
C ALA A 109 -16.83 -4.62 -8.38
N GLN A 110 -16.54 -3.39 -8.80
CA GLN A 110 -15.16 -2.89 -8.92
C GLN A 110 -14.46 -2.91 -7.56
N ALA A 111 -15.11 -2.37 -6.52
CA ALA A 111 -14.53 -2.34 -5.17
C ALA A 111 -14.30 -3.76 -4.63
N LEU A 112 -15.26 -4.68 -4.82
CA LEU A 112 -15.09 -6.08 -4.45
C LEU A 112 -13.97 -6.76 -5.24
N ALA A 113 -13.85 -6.49 -6.54
CA ALA A 113 -12.78 -7.05 -7.35
C ALA A 113 -11.40 -6.59 -6.87
N VAL A 114 -11.25 -5.31 -6.49
CA VAL A 114 -10.01 -4.79 -5.89
C VAL A 114 -9.71 -5.45 -4.54
N ASP A 115 -10.71 -5.63 -3.67
CA ASP A 115 -10.56 -6.32 -2.39
C ASP A 115 -10.07 -7.77 -2.57
N LEU A 116 -10.73 -8.51 -3.47
CA LEU A 116 -10.37 -9.89 -3.80
C LEU A 116 -8.96 -9.97 -4.43
N LEU A 117 -8.65 -9.05 -5.34
CA LEU A 117 -7.34 -8.95 -5.99
C LEU A 117 -6.24 -8.67 -4.95
N GLY A 118 -6.46 -7.74 -4.02
CA GLY A 118 -5.53 -7.41 -2.94
C GLY A 118 -5.27 -8.58 -1.98
N GLY A 119 -6.22 -9.50 -1.83
CA GLY A 119 -6.08 -10.73 -1.05
C GLY A 119 -5.22 -11.82 -1.73
N LEU A 120 -4.84 -11.65 -3.00
CA LEU A 120 -3.99 -12.61 -3.71
C LEU A 120 -2.50 -12.32 -3.49
N SER A 121 -1.73 -13.37 -3.22
CA SER A 121 -0.28 -13.29 -2.98
C SER A 121 0.57 -13.29 -4.26
N ASP A 122 -0.05 -13.57 -5.41
CA ASP A 122 0.58 -13.58 -6.75
C ASP A 122 1.34 -12.27 -7.02
N GLU A 123 2.54 -12.36 -7.61
CA GLU A 123 3.40 -11.24 -7.92
C GLU A 123 2.80 -10.32 -8.98
N ALA A 124 2.08 -10.88 -9.96
CA ALA A 124 1.44 -10.13 -11.06
C ALA A 124 0.40 -9.11 -10.54
N VAL A 125 -0.17 -9.35 -9.36
CA VAL A 125 -1.16 -8.46 -8.73
C VAL A 125 -0.60 -7.04 -8.52
N ALA A 126 0.70 -6.89 -8.25
CA ALA A 126 1.31 -5.58 -8.05
C ALA A 126 1.13 -4.69 -9.29
N GLY A 127 1.43 -5.20 -10.48
CA GLY A 127 1.25 -4.48 -11.75
C GLY A 127 -0.21 -4.07 -11.99
N HIS A 128 -1.17 -4.94 -11.69
CA HIS A 128 -2.59 -4.61 -11.81
C HIS A 128 -3.03 -3.51 -10.83
N LEU A 129 -2.58 -3.56 -9.57
CA LEU A 129 -2.94 -2.54 -8.57
C LEU A 129 -2.29 -1.18 -8.89
N ILE A 130 -1.06 -1.17 -9.41
CA ILE A 130 -0.40 0.03 -9.93
C ILE A 130 -1.25 0.64 -11.06
N THR A 131 -1.66 -0.17 -12.03
CA THR A 131 -2.54 0.26 -13.14
C THR A 131 -3.86 0.85 -12.62
N LEU A 132 -4.47 0.22 -11.63
CA LEU A 132 -5.72 0.68 -11.03
C LEU A 132 -5.57 2.00 -10.27
N CYS A 133 -4.45 2.21 -9.58
CA CYS A 133 -4.14 3.48 -8.92
C CYS A 133 -4.03 4.65 -9.89
N GLU A 134 -3.30 4.42 -10.98
CA GLU A 134 -2.97 5.42 -12.00
C GLU A 134 -4.17 5.78 -12.88
N ASN A 135 -5.14 4.86 -13.01
CA ASN A 135 -6.28 5.06 -13.88
C ASN A 135 -7.30 6.08 -13.31
N ARG A 136 -7.10 7.36 -13.66
CA ARG A 136 -7.96 8.48 -13.25
C ARG A 136 -9.42 8.39 -13.74
N ARG A 137 -9.75 7.48 -14.66
CA ARG A 137 -11.13 7.26 -15.13
C ARG A 137 -11.96 6.45 -14.13
N LEU A 138 -11.32 5.72 -13.22
CA LEU A 138 -12.00 4.94 -12.20
C LEU A 138 -12.56 5.82 -11.08
N PRO A 139 -13.67 5.41 -10.43
CA PRO A 139 -14.20 6.12 -9.28
C PRO A 139 -13.14 6.31 -8.18
N LYS A 140 -13.14 7.49 -7.53
CA LYS A 140 -12.14 7.84 -6.50
C LYS A 140 -12.00 6.77 -5.41
N GLY A 141 -13.12 6.20 -4.95
CA GLY A 141 -13.12 5.15 -3.92
C GLY A 141 -12.46 3.84 -4.39
N VAL A 142 -12.65 3.46 -5.65
CA VAL A 142 -12.03 2.25 -6.23
C VAL A 142 -10.53 2.44 -6.37
N ARG A 143 -10.09 3.60 -6.87
CA ARG A 143 -8.66 3.96 -6.95
C ARG A 143 -8.01 3.97 -5.57
N ALA A 144 -8.63 4.65 -4.59
CA ALA A 144 -8.11 4.72 -3.23
C ALA A 144 -7.97 3.33 -2.59
N GLN A 145 -8.95 2.45 -2.81
CA GLN A 145 -8.88 1.06 -2.34
C GLN A 145 -7.75 0.28 -3.02
N ALA A 146 -7.51 0.50 -4.32
CA ALA A 146 -6.40 -0.14 -5.04
C ALA A 146 -5.06 0.31 -4.49
N CYS A 147 -4.89 1.61 -4.21
CA CYS A 147 -3.63 2.14 -3.66
C CYS A 147 -3.39 1.74 -2.23
N LYS A 148 -4.45 1.64 -1.41
CA LYS A 148 -4.35 1.04 -0.09
C LYS A 148 -3.93 -0.43 -0.18
N SER A 149 -4.54 -1.19 -1.08
CA SER A 149 -4.21 -2.61 -1.28
C SER A 149 -2.75 -2.75 -1.72
N LEU A 150 -2.27 -1.90 -2.64
CA LEU A 150 -0.87 -1.85 -3.09
C LEU A 150 0.08 -1.54 -1.93
N ALA A 151 -0.21 -0.52 -1.13
CA ALA A 151 0.62 -0.10 0.01
C ALA A 151 0.81 -1.21 1.06
N GLU A 152 -0.15 -2.13 1.17
CA GLU A 152 -0.10 -3.25 2.10
C GLU A 152 0.66 -4.47 1.54
N ARG A 153 1.17 -4.42 0.30
CA ARG A 153 1.84 -5.57 -0.33
C ARG A 153 3.28 -5.76 0.12
N ALA A 154 3.70 -7.02 0.03
CA ALA A 154 5.09 -7.44 0.21
C ALA A 154 5.63 -8.28 -0.98
N THR A 155 4.82 -8.50 -2.02
CA THR A 155 5.16 -9.30 -3.21
C THR A 155 4.97 -8.50 -4.50
N GLY A 156 5.62 -8.91 -5.59
CA GLY A 156 5.69 -8.15 -6.86
C GLY A 156 6.71 -7.02 -6.79
N THR A 157 7.89 -7.30 -6.23
CA THR A 157 8.93 -6.31 -5.91
C THR A 157 9.51 -5.65 -7.15
N ASP A 158 9.66 -6.41 -8.24
CA ASP A 158 10.23 -5.92 -9.49
C ASP A 158 9.32 -4.87 -10.14
N GLU A 159 8.00 -5.11 -10.13
CA GLU A 159 6.99 -4.14 -10.59
C GLU A 159 6.97 -2.88 -9.71
N ILE A 160 7.15 -3.02 -8.39
CA ILE A 160 7.22 -1.88 -7.48
C ILE A 160 8.45 -1.02 -7.79
N ILE A 161 9.62 -1.64 -7.95
CA ILE A 161 10.87 -0.93 -8.27
C ILE A 161 10.77 -0.26 -9.65
N PHE A 162 10.34 -1.01 -10.66
CA PHE A 162 10.15 -0.47 -12.01
C PHE A 162 9.15 0.70 -12.03
N ALA A 163 8.05 0.62 -11.27
CA ALA A 163 7.11 1.71 -11.18
C ALA A 163 7.72 2.96 -10.54
N LEU A 164 8.58 2.80 -9.52
CA LEU A 164 9.28 3.90 -8.86
C LEU A 164 10.34 4.58 -9.72
N THR A 165 10.86 3.92 -10.77
CA THR A 165 11.79 4.59 -11.71
C THR A 165 11.09 5.53 -12.69
N ARG A 166 9.75 5.49 -12.79
CA ARG A 166 8.99 6.37 -13.66
C ARG A 166 8.81 7.74 -13.01
N HIS A 167 8.89 8.79 -13.82
CA HIS A 167 8.62 10.17 -13.42
C HIS A 167 7.53 10.76 -14.29
N ALA A 168 6.85 11.80 -13.77
CA ALA A 168 5.93 12.58 -14.58
C ALA A 168 6.72 13.35 -15.64
N SER A 169 6.27 13.29 -16.89
CA SER A 169 6.84 14.03 -18.01
C SER A 169 5.70 14.59 -18.85
N PHE A 170 5.59 15.91 -18.84
CA PHE A 170 4.59 16.61 -19.67
C PHE A 170 4.82 16.35 -21.16
N LEU A 171 6.09 16.27 -21.60
CA LEU A 171 6.45 16.05 -23.00
C LEU A 171 6.09 14.64 -23.47
N GLU A 172 6.19 13.65 -22.59
CA GLU A 172 5.86 12.26 -22.89
C GLU A 172 4.41 11.90 -22.53
N GLY A 173 3.67 12.83 -21.92
CA GLY A 173 2.31 12.61 -21.45
C GLY A 173 2.22 11.60 -20.30
N SER A 174 3.31 11.34 -19.58
CA SER A 174 3.33 10.42 -18.44
C SER A 174 2.88 11.13 -17.17
N THR A 175 2.11 10.43 -16.34
CA THR A 175 1.72 10.90 -15.01
C THR A 175 2.68 10.37 -13.96
N ALA A 176 2.82 11.09 -12.85
CA ALA A 176 3.55 10.61 -11.68
C ALA A 176 2.97 9.24 -11.25
N PRO A 177 3.84 8.26 -10.92
CA PRO A 177 3.38 7.01 -10.34
C PRO A 177 2.78 7.28 -8.94
N PRO A 178 2.01 6.34 -8.37
CA PRO A 178 1.48 6.44 -7.00
C PRO A 178 2.61 6.22 -5.98
N ALA A 179 3.54 7.18 -5.90
CA ALA A 179 4.81 7.08 -5.19
C ALA A 179 4.63 6.80 -3.69
N GLY A 180 3.55 7.32 -3.08
CA GLY A 180 3.23 7.06 -1.68
C GLY A 180 2.87 5.60 -1.44
N ALA A 181 1.96 5.04 -2.23
CA ALA A 181 1.57 3.63 -2.12
C ALA A 181 2.73 2.68 -2.45
N LEU A 182 3.49 2.99 -3.51
CA LEU A 182 4.69 2.23 -3.89
C LEU A 182 5.75 2.27 -2.80
N GLY A 183 5.98 3.43 -2.18
CA GLY A 183 6.93 3.58 -1.09
C GLY A 183 6.55 2.75 0.14
N LEU A 184 5.28 2.75 0.52
CA LEU A 184 4.80 1.93 1.64
C LEU A 184 4.95 0.43 1.35
N ALA A 185 4.63 0.00 0.13
CA ALA A 185 4.83 -1.37 -0.32
C ALA A 185 6.31 -1.76 -0.29
N ALA A 186 7.19 -0.89 -0.80
CA ALA A 186 8.62 -1.09 -0.81
C ALA A 186 9.22 -1.16 0.61
N ALA A 187 8.76 -0.30 1.53
CA ALA A 187 9.17 -0.32 2.93
C ALA A 187 8.74 -1.62 3.62
N LYS A 188 7.50 -2.08 3.36
CA LYS A 188 6.97 -3.35 3.89
C LYS A 188 7.73 -4.56 3.35
N ALA A 189 8.06 -4.55 2.06
CA ALA A 189 8.91 -5.54 1.41
C ALA A 189 10.41 -5.39 1.74
N LYS A 190 10.81 -4.34 2.46
CA LYS A 190 12.20 -4.01 2.85
C LYS A 190 13.15 -3.84 1.65
N LEU A 191 12.67 -3.24 0.58
CA LEU A 191 13.41 -3.05 -0.68
C LEU A 191 14.36 -1.86 -0.56
N LYS A 192 15.59 -2.09 -0.11
CA LYS A 192 16.58 -1.01 0.09
C LYS A 192 16.85 -0.19 -1.17
N ASP A 193 16.79 -0.83 -2.35
CA ASP A 193 17.00 -0.18 -3.64
C ASP A 193 15.91 0.83 -3.99
N ALA A 194 14.74 0.77 -3.33
CA ALA A 194 13.67 1.76 -3.49
C ALA A 194 14.01 3.09 -2.81
N LEU A 195 14.85 3.10 -1.77
CA LEU A 195 15.13 4.30 -0.98
C LEU A 195 15.64 5.49 -1.81
N PRO A 196 16.66 5.34 -2.69
CA PRO A 196 17.09 6.44 -3.56
C PRO A 196 15.99 6.90 -4.52
N LEU A 197 15.12 6.01 -5.00
CA LEU A 197 13.99 6.36 -5.87
C LEU A 197 12.94 7.19 -5.11
N LEU A 198 12.60 6.82 -3.87
CA LEU A 198 11.68 7.57 -3.03
C LEU A 198 12.22 8.97 -2.68
N ILE A 199 13.54 9.07 -2.44
CA ILE A 199 14.20 10.36 -2.25
C ILE A 199 14.13 11.21 -3.54
N ALA A 200 14.23 10.60 -4.71
CA ALA A 200 14.08 11.30 -5.99
C ALA A 200 12.65 11.85 -6.14
N HIS A 201 11.63 11.04 -5.83
CA HIS A 201 10.23 11.49 -5.82
C HIS A 201 9.98 12.63 -4.82
N LEU A 202 10.59 12.58 -3.62
CA LEU A 202 10.47 13.66 -2.64
C LEU A 202 11.02 15.00 -3.17
N LYS A 203 12.04 14.94 -4.02
CA LYS A 203 12.69 16.12 -4.61
C LYS A 203 12.06 16.57 -5.91
N ASP A 204 11.16 15.78 -6.50
CA ASP A 204 10.50 16.10 -7.76
C ASP A 204 9.30 17.02 -7.50
N PRO A 205 9.30 18.26 -8.02
CA PRO A 205 8.17 19.18 -7.86
C PRO A 205 6.89 18.70 -8.57
N HIS A 206 6.97 17.68 -9.45
CA HIS A 206 5.81 17.08 -10.08
C HIS A 206 5.19 15.93 -9.28
N THR A 207 5.78 15.56 -8.13
CA THR A 207 5.15 14.61 -7.21
C THR A 207 3.89 15.25 -6.63
N PRO A 208 2.71 14.66 -6.85
CA PRO A 208 1.45 15.20 -6.33
C PRO A 208 1.48 15.30 -4.80
N SER A 209 0.92 16.38 -4.26
CA SER A 209 0.93 16.63 -2.82
C SER A 209 0.16 15.59 -2.01
N ASP A 210 -0.88 14.98 -2.59
CA ASP A 210 -1.66 13.90 -1.97
C ASP A 210 -0.85 12.61 -1.78
N GLU A 211 0.26 12.44 -2.51
CA GLU A 211 1.19 11.31 -2.34
C GLU A 211 2.25 11.56 -1.26
N LEU A 212 2.57 12.83 -0.97
CA LEU A 212 3.67 13.20 -0.06
C LEU A 212 3.52 12.67 1.37
N PRO A 213 2.32 12.67 2.01
CA PRO A 213 2.17 12.09 3.34
C PRO A 213 2.57 10.61 3.40
N ALA A 214 2.12 9.81 2.42
CA ALA A 214 2.44 8.40 2.36
C ALA A 214 3.91 8.17 2.01
N LEU A 215 4.50 9.03 1.15
CA LEU A 215 5.93 9.01 0.84
C LEU A 215 6.79 9.28 2.10
N MET A 216 6.42 10.25 2.93
CA MET A 216 7.11 10.52 4.21
C MET A 216 7.02 9.34 5.16
N MET A 217 5.84 8.73 5.29
CA MET A 217 5.64 7.53 6.10
C MET A 217 6.50 6.36 5.60
N ALA A 218 6.61 6.18 4.28
CA ALA A 218 7.46 5.15 3.68
C ALA A 218 8.94 5.37 4.03
N LEU A 219 9.46 6.58 3.83
CA LEU A 219 10.86 6.92 4.15
C LEU A 219 11.18 6.69 5.64
N ALA A 220 10.26 7.03 6.54
CA ALA A 220 10.41 6.76 7.97
C ALA A 220 10.47 5.25 8.29
N GLN A 221 9.67 4.42 7.59
CA GLN A 221 9.61 2.97 7.80
C GLN A 221 10.88 2.22 7.38
N PHE A 222 11.66 2.77 6.44
CA PHE A 222 12.98 2.22 6.10
C PHE A 222 13.98 2.26 7.26
N LYS A 223 13.77 3.17 8.23
CA LYS A 223 14.66 3.36 9.39
C LYS A 223 16.12 3.61 8.98
N ASP A 224 16.33 4.19 7.80
CA ASP A 224 17.64 4.52 7.26
C ASP A 224 17.94 6.01 7.44
N ARG A 225 19.06 6.31 8.12
CA ARG A 225 19.47 7.69 8.42
C ARG A 225 19.74 8.52 7.15
N SER A 226 20.05 7.89 6.02
CA SER A 226 20.31 8.59 4.76
C SER A 226 19.09 9.37 4.24
N ALA A 227 17.86 9.00 4.65
CA ALA A 227 16.65 9.74 4.31
C ALA A 227 16.47 11.04 5.10
N ALA A 228 17.13 11.19 6.25
CA ALA A 228 16.87 12.30 7.17
C ALA A 228 17.28 13.66 6.61
N ALA A 229 18.43 13.75 5.92
CA ALA A 229 18.87 15.00 5.31
C ALA A 229 17.94 15.46 4.17
N PRO A 230 17.58 14.60 3.20
CA PRO A 230 16.56 14.93 2.20
C PRO A 230 15.21 15.37 2.79
N ILE A 231 14.73 14.72 3.85
CA ILE A 231 13.48 15.10 4.53
C ILE A 231 13.62 16.49 5.15
N ARG A 232 14.72 16.76 5.86
CA ARG A 232 14.99 18.07 6.45
C ARG A 232 15.01 19.17 5.38
N ASP A 233 15.70 18.92 4.28
CA ASP A 233 15.84 19.91 3.21
C ASP A 233 14.49 20.19 2.54
N PHE A 234 13.65 19.16 2.36
CA PHE A 234 12.26 19.32 1.92
C PHE A 234 11.44 20.16 2.91
N VAL A 235 11.49 19.83 4.21
CA VAL A 235 10.76 20.58 5.24
C VAL A 235 11.22 22.03 5.26
N ARG A 236 12.54 22.30 5.22
CA ARG A 236 13.08 23.67 5.14
C ARG A 236 12.62 24.40 3.89
N MET A 237 12.48 23.75 2.74
CA MET A 237 12.02 24.41 1.52
C MET A 237 10.57 24.86 1.64
N TYR A 238 9.70 24.00 2.17
CA TYR A 238 8.24 24.19 2.14
C TYR A 238 7.62 24.58 3.50
N HIS A 239 8.41 24.82 4.55
CA HIS A 239 7.92 25.07 5.92
C HIS A 239 6.96 26.26 6.07
N ALA A 240 6.92 27.18 5.11
CA ALA A 240 6.07 28.37 5.10
C ALA A 240 4.87 28.25 4.13
N ASP A 241 4.76 27.15 3.40
CA ASP A 241 3.76 26.95 2.35
C ASP A 241 2.53 26.21 2.90
N ASP A 242 1.40 26.92 3.03
CA ASP A 242 0.14 26.41 3.63
C ASP A 242 -1.00 26.21 2.61
N TRP A 243 -0.70 26.32 1.32
CA TRP A 243 -1.69 26.36 0.25
C TRP A 243 -2.42 25.01 0.03
N GLU A 244 -1.85 23.88 0.45
CA GLU A 244 -2.45 22.55 0.34
C GLU A 244 -2.36 21.74 1.63
N ALA A 245 -3.50 21.21 2.07
CA ALA A 245 -3.62 20.45 3.33
C ALA A 245 -2.72 19.21 3.37
N ASP A 246 -2.56 18.50 2.25
CA ASP A 246 -1.72 17.31 2.17
C ASP A 246 -0.22 17.64 2.23
N LEU A 247 0.20 18.80 1.70
CA LEU A 247 1.57 19.29 1.87
C LEU A 247 1.86 19.61 3.34
N VAL A 248 0.96 20.33 4.02
CA VAL A 248 1.10 20.62 5.47
C VAL A 248 1.23 19.32 6.27
N LYS A 249 0.38 18.33 5.97
CA LYS A 249 0.43 17.01 6.59
C LYS A 249 1.77 16.30 6.33
N ALA A 250 2.28 16.36 5.10
CA ALA A 250 3.57 15.77 4.76
C ALA A 250 4.73 16.44 5.53
N LEU A 251 4.68 17.76 5.73
CA LEU A 251 5.71 18.49 6.49
C LEU A 251 5.73 18.11 7.96
N VAL A 252 4.54 17.99 8.57
CA VAL A 252 4.38 17.47 9.94
C VAL A 252 4.94 16.05 10.05
N LEU A 253 4.62 15.17 9.09
CA LEU A 253 5.16 13.81 9.06
C LEU A 253 6.67 13.79 8.82
N GLY A 254 7.22 14.74 8.07
CA GLY A 254 8.66 14.90 7.87
C GLY A 254 9.39 15.21 9.19
N VAL A 255 8.81 16.07 10.03
CA VAL A 255 9.32 16.36 11.38
C VAL A 255 9.35 15.11 12.27
N ASP A 256 8.24 14.36 12.33
CA ASP A 256 8.20 13.09 13.08
C ASP A 256 9.19 12.05 12.52
N ALA A 257 9.32 11.98 11.20
CA ALA A 257 10.26 11.08 10.52
C ALA A 257 11.72 11.41 10.87
N MET A 258 12.11 12.70 10.92
CA MET A 258 13.46 13.09 11.35
C MET A 258 13.77 12.60 12.77
N ARG A 259 12.84 12.77 13.72
CA ARG A 259 12.99 12.22 15.09
C ARG A 259 13.11 10.70 15.08
N ALA A 260 12.31 10.02 14.26
CA ALA A 260 12.35 8.57 14.14
C ALA A 260 13.68 8.03 13.58
N LEU A 261 14.25 8.71 12.57
CA LEU A 261 15.47 8.28 11.88
C LEU A 261 16.75 8.63 12.66
N LEU A 262 16.81 9.83 13.24
CA LEU A 262 18.03 10.36 13.86
C LEU A 262 18.06 10.22 15.40
N GLY A 263 16.91 10.11 16.06
CA GLY A 263 16.82 10.11 17.52
C GLY A 263 17.39 11.41 18.11
N PRO A 264 18.30 11.36 19.09
CA PRO A 264 18.89 12.56 19.70
C PRO A 264 19.59 13.50 18.71
N ALA A 265 20.14 12.96 17.61
CA ALA A 265 20.79 13.76 16.57
C ALA A 265 19.81 14.63 15.76
N ALA A 266 18.49 14.49 15.97
CA ALA A 266 17.50 15.38 15.38
C ALA A 266 17.39 16.74 16.08
N ARG A 267 17.92 16.90 17.30
CA ARG A 267 17.65 18.06 18.18
C ARG A 267 17.87 19.40 17.48
N ASP A 268 19.04 19.63 16.90
CA ASP A 268 19.37 20.91 16.24
C ASP A 268 18.37 21.28 15.14
N ALA A 269 17.97 20.29 14.32
CA ALA A 269 16.99 20.51 13.25
C ALA A 269 15.59 20.79 13.82
N LEU A 270 15.18 20.09 14.89
CA LEU A 270 13.89 20.32 15.52
C LEU A 270 13.82 21.68 16.22
N GLU A 271 14.91 22.13 16.87
CA GLU A 271 15.01 23.45 17.48
C GLU A 271 14.88 24.57 16.44
N GLU A 272 15.54 24.41 15.29
CA GLU A 272 15.39 25.33 14.16
C GLU A 272 13.93 25.45 13.71
N PHE A 273 13.24 24.32 13.50
CA PHE A 273 11.85 24.35 13.06
C PHE A 273 10.91 24.92 14.12
N ALA A 274 11.12 24.59 15.41
CA ALA A 274 10.31 25.09 16.51
C ALA A 274 10.46 26.60 16.71
N ALA A 275 11.68 27.12 16.54
CA ALA A 275 11.98 28.54 16.76
C ALA A 275 11.68 29.44 15.55
N ASN A 276 11.37 28.89 14.37
CA ASN A 276 11.20 29.67 13.15
C ASN A 276 9.84 30.42 13.11
N PRO A 277 9.83 31.76 13.26
CA PRO A 277 8.59 32.54 13.29
C PRO A 277 7.89 32.61 11.93
N LEU A 278 8.62 32.37 10.84
CA LEU A 278 8.09 32.40 9.47
C LEU A 278 7.50 31.05 9.04
N GLY A 279 7.73 29.98 9.81
CA GLY A 279 7.14 28.67 9.52
C GLY A 279 5.65 28.59 9.84
N MET A 280 5.02 27.51 9.39
CA MET A 280 3.65 27.18 9.80
C MET A 280 3.59 26.77 11.27
N SER A 281 2.43 27.02 11.89
CA SER A 281 2.20 26.69 13.29
C SER A 281 2.25 25.19 13.56
N GLU A 282 1.77 24.39 12.60
CA GLU A 282 1.67 22.95 12.63
C GLU A 282 3.06 22.31 12.67
N VAL A 283 3.98 22.80 11.83
CA VAL A 283 5.37 22.35 11.79
C VAL A 283 6.10 22.72 13.09
N ARG A 284 5.92 23.97 13.58
CA ARG A 284 6.48 24.41 14.87
C ARG A 284 5.97 23.57 16.05
N ASN A 285 4.66 23.33 16.09
CA ASN A 285 4.01 22.60 17.16
C ASN A 285 4.48 21.14 17.18
N GLU A 286 4.57 20.50 16.01
CA GLU A 286 5.11 19.14 15.92
C GLU A 286 6.59 19.10 16.33
N ALA A 287 7.42 20.04 15.87
CA ALA A 287 8.84 20.10 16.26
C ALA A 287 9.02 20.27 17.78
N THR A 288 8.23 21.14 18.40
CA THR A 288 8.22 21.35 19.86
C THR A 288 7.83 20.08 20.62
N LYS A 289 6.79 19.39 20.13
CA LYS A 289 6.34 18.10 20.68
C LYS A 289 7.40 17.01 20.53
N GLU A 290 8.10 16.97 19.41
CA GLU A 290 9.18 16.00 19.17
C GLU A 290 10.42 16.27 20.02
N LEU A 291 10.77 17.53 20.29
CA LEU A 291 11.82 17.90 21.24
C LEU A 291 11.51 17.40 22.66
N ALA A 292 10.28 17.62 23.14
CA ALA A 292 9.86 17.15 24.46
C ALA A 292 9.98 15.62 24.62
N LYS A 293 9.78 14.85 23.54
CA LYS A 293 10.00 13.40 23.53
C LYS A 293 11.49 13.01 23.65
N LEU A 294 12.41 13.82 23.12
CA LEU A 294 13.85 13.59 23.28
C LEU A 294 14.28 13.87 24.73
N ASP A 295 13.75 14.93 25.36
CA ASP A 295 14.10 15.32 26.73
C ASP A 295 13.62 14.29 27.76
N THR A 296 12.37 13.82 27.62
CA THR A 296 11.80 12.78 28.50
C THR A 296 12.55 11.45 28.40
N LYS A 297 13.02 11.07 27.21
CA LYS A 297 13.83 9.86 27.01
C LYS A 297 15.24 10.00 27.59
N SER A 298 15.82 11.20 27.55
CA SER A 298 17.10 11.50 28.18
C SER A 298 17.02 11.44 29.72
N ALA A 299 15.91 11.90 30.31
CA ALA A 299 15.70 11.84 31.76
C ALA A 299 15.45 10.42 32.29
N ALA A 300 14.94 9.51 31.44
CA ALA A 300 14.65 8.12 31.80
C ALA A 300 15.86 7.16 31.72
N THR A 301 17.04 7.64 31.32
CA THR A 301 18.29 6.85 31.32
C THR A 301 19.15 7.33 32.49
N PRO A 302 19.12 6.69 33.68
CA PRO A 302 20.00 7.09 34.77
C PRO A 302 21.44 6.81 34.41
N SER A 303 22.29 7.80 34.60
CA SER A 303 23.75 7.70 34.56
C SER A 303 24.21 6.60 35.53
N LYS A 304 24.49 5.40 35.01
CA LYS A 304 25.41 4.47 35.69
C LYS A 304 26.82 4.98 35.42
N ASN A 305 27.26 5.95 36.22
CA ASN A 305 28.64 6.07 36.68
C ASN A 305 28.78 7.31 37.55
N GLU A 306 28.49 7.13 38.84
CA GLU A 306 29.19 7.83 39.91
C GLU A 306 28.98 6.99 41.18
N GLY A 307 30.06 6.41 41.70
CA GLY A 307 30.00 5.68 42.97
C GLY A 307 31.01 4.54 43.13
N THR A 308 32.30 4.86 43.17
CA THR A 308 33.26 4.12 44.02
C THR A 308 34.31 5.09 44.53
N ALA A 309 33.92 5.88 45.53
CA ALA A 309 34.82 6.27 46.60
C ALA A 309 34.45 5.38 47.79
N ALA A 310 35.27 4.37 48.06
CA ALA A 310 35.22 3.59 49.29
C ALA A 310 36.65 3.31 49.72
N ASP A 311 37.08 4.18 50.61
CA ASP A 311 38.02 3.98 51.70
C ASP A 311 38.11 2.51 52.17
N ASN A 312 39.32 1.98 52.30
CA ASN A 312 39.61 0.84 53.17
C ASN A 312 41.09 0.86 53.57
N ALA A 313 41.32 1.33 54.79
CA ALA A 313 42.51 1.11 55.57
C ALA A 313 42.60 -0.37 56.00
N GLU A 314 43.79 -0.95 55.90
CA GLU A 314 44.14 -2.25 56.51
C GLU A 314 45.37 -2.08 57.42
N PRO A 315 45.38 -2.67 58.63
CA PRO A 315 46.47 -2.51 59.59
C PRO A 315 47.47 -3.69 59.64
N SER A 316 48.72 -3.33 59.96
CA SER A 316 49.75 -4.06 60.73
C SER A 316 50.17 -5.48 60.33
N GLN A 317 51.47 -5.67 60.08
CA GLN A 317 52.45 -6.49 60.84
C GLN A 317 53.85 -5.99 60.40
N GLY A 318 54.93 -5.84 61.17
CA GLY A 318 55.37 -6.20 62.51
C GLY A 318 56.91 -6.08 62.45
N ALA A 319 57.52 -5.33 63.37
CA ALA A 319 58.96 -5.04 63.42
C ALA A 319 59.83 -6.27 63.79
N PRO A 320 61.18 -6.20 63.75
CA PRO A 320 61.91 -5.58 64.86
C PRO A 320 63.14 -4.72 64.47
N ALA A 321 63.57 -3.94 65.46
CA ALA A 321 64.60 -2.91 65.48
C ALA A 321 66.03 -3.49 65.80
N PRO A 322 66.95 -2.76 66.48
CA PRO A 322 67.82 -1.68 66.02
C PRO A 322 69.32 -1.92 66.33
N SER A 323 70.24 -1.17 65.70
CA SER A 323 71.62 -0.86 66.20
C SER A 323 72.44 -0.22 65.07
N GLN A 324 73.33 0.77 65.20
CA GLN A 324 73.77 1.68 66.27
C GLN A 324 74.84 2.59 65.60
N THR A 325 74.96 3.86 66.02
CA THR A 325 76.19 4.73 66.02
C THR A 325 77.01 4.88 64.73
N ARG A 326 77.33 6.09 64.27
CA ARG A 326 78.09 7.13 64.97
C ARG A 326 77.90 8.50 64.33
#